data_AF-A0A8J9YQ53-F1
#
_entry.id   AF-A0A8J9YQ53-F1
#
_cell.length_a   1.000
_cell.length_b   1.000
_cell.length_c   1.000
_cell.angle_alpha   90.00
_cell.angle_beta   90.00
_cell.angle_gamma   90.00
#
_symmetry.space_group_name_H-M   'P 1'
#
loop_
_entity.id
_entity.type
_entity.pdbx_description
1 polymer ?
#
loop_
_entity_poly.entity_id
_entity_poly.type
_entity_poly.pdbx_seq_one_letter_code
_entity_poly.pdbx_strand_id
1 'polypeptide(L)'
;MDGTFKSCPRPYSQFFTIHGLYFERVIPFVMALMTSKTVGAYRQVLHHIKEKVREVTGHDLSPEMIVSDFEVSIISSNETEFPDANIAGCYFCQSFHSTQQLIGQYPALQEFFEYLERNYVAAGDVTFPIPMWNVYNRNTDTRTNNHVEGFHQRWNNTIGRAHPPLWFFLQRMKDEQKTVEQTLASVARGDPPPPRRRKWRELERRITRLRQEYVDGRRSLDRYWCAVVHAIKTFVPHAE
;
A
#
# COMPACT_ATOMS: atom_id res chain seq x y z
N MET A 1 2.69 2.29 -3.23
CA MET A 1 3.60 3.46 -3.12
C MET A 1 3.53 3.95 -1.70
N ASP A 2 4.67 4.21 -1.07
CA ASP A 2 4.74 4.60 0.34
C ASP A 2 6.05 5.36 0.60
N GLY A 3 6.15 6.10 1.70
CA GLY A 3 7.42 6.64 2.16
C GLY A 3 7.65 6.56 3.66
N THR A 4 8.89 6.24 4.05
CA THR A 4 9.33 6.14 5.45
C THR A 4 10.12 7.37 5.91
N PHE A 5 9.94 7.74 7.19
CA PHE A 5 10.57 8.92 7.81
C PHE A 5 11.74 8.56 8.73
N LYS A 6 11.61 7.46 9.46
CA LYS A 6 12.51 7.09 10.57
C LYS A 6 13.97 7.03 10.11
N SER A 7 14.20 6.41 8.96
CA SER A 7 15.53 6.18 8.41
C SER A 7 15.92 7.18 7.31
N CYS A 8 15.13 8.24 7.10
CA CYS A 8 15.41 9.24 6.08
C CYS A 8 16.58 10.15 6.52
N PRO A 9 17.66 10.28 5.72
CA PRO A 9 18.80 11.15 6.02
C PRO A 9 18.41 12.62 5.94
N ARG A 10 18.99 13.48 6.77
CA ARG A 10 18.84 14.94 6.64
C ARG A 10 19.67 15.46 5.44
N PRO A 11 19.23 16.52 4.73
CA PRO A 11 18.06 17.37 4.99
C PRO A 11 16.75 16.87 4.35
N TYR A 12 16.71 15.63 3.86
CA TYR A 12 15.53 15.08 3.21
C TYR A 12 14.43 14.78 4.24
N SER A 13 13.18 14.95 3.80
CA SER A 13 11.99 14.82 4.63
C SER A 13 11.35 13.43 4.54
N GLN A 14 11.57 12.71 3.44
CA GLN A 14 11.00 11.38 3.23
C GLN A 14 11.84 10.55 2.28
N PHE A 15 11.91 9.25 2.58
CA PHE A 15 12.35 8.24 1.62
C PHE A 15 11.13 7.58 0.99
N PHE A 16 10.86 7.88 -0.28
CA PHE A 16 9.70 7.41 -1.02
C PHE A 16 10.07 6.24 -1.93
N THR A 17 9.19 5.24 -2.01
CA THR A 17 9.44 4.02 -2.79
C THR A 17 8.21 3.59 -3.59
N ILE A 18 8.46 3.18 -4.83
CA ILE A 18 7.46 2.60 -5.73
C ILE A 18 7.86 1.15 -5.99
N HIS A 19 6.98 0.22 -5.62
CA HIS A 19 7.18 -1.20 -5.84
C HIS A 19 6.16 -1.69 -6.87
N GLY A 20 6.52 -2.73 -7.60
CA GLY A 20 5.59 -3.45 -8.46
C GLY A 20 5.80 -4.96 -8.40
N LEU A 21 4.83 -5.66 -8.95
CA LEU A 21 4.85 -7.12 -9.06
C LEU A 21 5.48 -7.50 -10.40
N TYR A 22 6.53 -8.32 -10.37
CA TYR A 22 7.21 -8.84 -11.54
C TYR A 22 7.47 -10.33 -11.34
N PHE A 23 6.90 -11.18 -12.20
CA PHE A 23 6.97 -12.65 -12.07
C PHE A 23 6.65 -13.16 -10.65
N GLU A 24 5.51 -12.72 -10.10
CA GLU A 24 5.04 -13.04 -8.73
C GLU A 24 6.00 -12.61 -7.60
N ARG A 25 6.97 -11.73 -7.89
CA ARG A 25 7.90 -11.17 -6.92
C ARG A 25 7.67 -9.68 -6.81
N VAL A 26 7.58 -9.16 -5.60
CA VAL A 26 7.48 -7.72 -5.38
C VAL A 26 8.88 -7.12 -5.35
N ILE A 27 9.12 -6.15 -6.22
CA ILE A 27 10.42 -5.53 -6.42
C ILE A 27 10.28 -4.00 -6.29
N PRO A 28 11.20 -3.32 -5.57
CA PRO A 28 11.28 -1.86 -5.62
C PRO A 28 11.78 -1.40 -6.99
N PHE A 29 10.93 -0.70 -7.73
CA PHE A 29 11.29 -0.10 -9.02
C PHE A 29 11.96 1.26 -8.84
N VAL A 30 11.48 2.04 -7.87
CA VAL A 30 11.98 3.38 -7.61
C VAL A 30 12.21 3.59 -6.13
N MET A 31 13.34 4.20 -5.81
CA MET A 31 13.74 4.65 -4.48
C MET A 31 14.17 6.12 -4.59
N ALA A 32 13.43 7.03 -3.96
CA ALA A 32 13.61 8.47 -4.08
C ALA A 32 13.77 9.14 -2.72
N LEU A 33 14.77 10.02 -2.59
CA LEU A 33 14.90 10.92 -1.45
C LEU A 33 14.21 12.25 -1.78
N MET A 34 13.21 12.61 -0.99
CA MET A 34 12.37 13.77 -1.22
C MET A 34 12.61 14.83 -0.15
N THR A 35 12.70 16.10 -0.55
CA THR A 35 12.88 17.24 0.35
C THR A 35 11.56 17.76 0.93
N SER A 36 10.43 17.53 0.24
CA SER A 36 9.09 17.91 0.70
C SER A 36 8.04 16.88 0.25
N LYS A 37 6.85 16.92 0.89
CA LYS A 37 5.70 16.04 0.62
C LYS A 37 4.56 16.73 -0.12
N THR A 38 4.90 17.78 -0.87
CA THR A 38 3.90 18.55 -1.61
C THR A 38 3.47 17.78 -2.85
N VAL A 39 2.26 18.06 -3.36
CA VAL A 39 1.79 17.52 -4.64
C VAL A 39 2.84 17.75 -5.73
N GLY A 40 3.40 18.96 -5.81
CA GLY A 40 4.43 19.31 -6.78
C GLY A 40 5.71 18.46 -6.68
N ALA A 41 6.13 18.10 -5.46
CA ALA A 41 7.30 17.24 -5.27
C ALA A 41 7.06 15.81 -5.75
N TYR A 42 5.90 15.21 -5.43
CA TYR A 42 5.55 13.88 -5.95
C TYR A 42 5.42 13.88 -7.48
N ARG A 43 4.79 14.91 -8.04
CA ARG A 43 4.69 15.08 -9.49
C ARG A 43 6.04 15.14 -10.19
N GLN A 44 7.01 15.86 -9.63
CA GLN A 44 8.37 15.89 -10.19
C GLN A 44 9.00 14.50 -10.23
N VAL A 45 8.86 13.72 -9.15
CA VAL A 45 9.35 12.33 -9.10
C VAL A 45 8.65 11.48 -10.17
N LEU A 46 7.32 11.52 -10.25
CA LEU A 46 6.54 10.76 -11.23
C LEU A 46 6.85 11.15 -12.68
N HIS A 47 7.00 12.44 -12.95
CA HIS A 47 7.36 12.96 -14.26
C HIS A 47 8.74 12.44 -14.70
N HIS A 48 9.74 12.53 -13.82
CA HIS A 48 11.08 12.02 -14.10
C HIS A 48 11.09 10.51 -14.37
N ILE A 49 10.28 9.74 -13.64
CA ILE A 49 10.13 8.30 -13.87
C ILE A 49 9.54 8.04 -15.26
N LYS A 50 8.46 8.74 -15.65
CA LYS A 50 7.83 8.57 -16.97
C LYS A 50 8.79 8.91 -18.10
N GLU A 51 9.47 10.05 -18.00
CA GLU A 51 10.49 10.45 -18.97
C GLU A 51 11.55 9.37 -19.10
N LYS A 52 12.06 8.86 -17.98
CA LYS A 52 13.11 7.85 -18.00
C LYS A 52 12.64 6.50 -18.55
N VAL A 53 11.42 6.08 -18.23
CA VAL A 53 10.82 4.86 -18.79
C VAL A 53 10.68 5.01 -20.31
N ARG A 54 10.19 6.15 -20.79
CA ARG A 54 10.05 6.42 -22.22
C ARG A 54 11.40 6.48 -22.93
N GLU A 55 12.40 7.11 -22.32
CA GLU A 55 13.77 7.18 -22.84
C GLU A 55 14.39 5.78 -23.00
N VAL A 56 14.24 4.91 -22.00
CA VAL A 56 14.90 3.60 -21.97
C VAL A 56 14.14 2.55 -22.75
N THR A 57 12.81 2.57 -22.72
CA THR A 57 11.97 1.49 -23.28
C THR A 57 11.23 1.89 -24.57
N GLY A 58 11.11 3.19 -24.85
CA GLY A 58 10.25 3.70 -25.92
C GLY A 58 8.75 3.66 -25.60
N HIS A 59 8.35 3.17 -24.43
CA HIS A 59 6.96 3.03 -24.02
C HIS A 59 6.57 4.05 -22.95
N ASP A 60 5.31 4.46 -22.97
CA ASP A 60 4.74 5.27 -21.90
C ASP A 60 4.44 4.40 -20.67
N LEU A 61 4.72 4.92 -19.47
CA LEU A 61 4.39 4.25 -18.22
C LEU A 61 2.89 4.38 -17.94
N SER A 62 2.13 3.31 -18.19
CA SER A 62 0.67 3.25 -18.00
C SER A 62 0.28 2.12 -17.03
N PRO A 63 0.35 2.34 -15.70
CA PRO A 63 -0.09 1.34 -14.73
C PRO A 63 -1.62 1.19 -14.72
N GLU A 64 -2.11 -0.04 -14.63
CA GLU A 64 -3.56 -0.30 -14.49
C GLU A 64 -4.09 0.08 -13.10
N MET A 65 -3.29 -0.18 -12.06
CA MET A 65 -3.68 0.05 -10.67
C MET A 65 -2.51 0.65 -9.88
N ILE A 66 -2.81 1.67 -9.08
CA ILE A 66 -1.87 2.27 -8.14
C ILE A 66 -2.44 2.16 -6.74
N VAL A 67 -1.73 1.46 -5.86
CA VAL A 67 -2.07 1.38 -4.43
C VAL A 67 -1.16 2.31 -3.64
N SER A 68 -1.71 3.21 -2.84
CA SER A 68 -0.97 4.09 -1.95
C SER A 68 -1.68 4.28 -0.61
N ASP A 69 -0.99 4.92 0.33
CA ASP A 69 -1.61 5.40 1.56
C ASP A 69 -2.56 6.58 1.29
N PHE A 70 -3.40 6.90 2.28
CA PHE A 70 -4.35 8.03 2.23
C PHE A 70 -3.65 9.39 2.44
N GLU A 71 -2.62 9.66 1.64
CA GLU A 71 -1.95 10.96 1.60
C GLU A 71 -2.48 11.74 0.39
N VAL A 72 -3.17 12.86 0.64
CA VAL A 72 -3.79 13.70 -0.41
C VAL A 72 -2.80 14.07 -1.50
N SER A 73 -1.57 14.43 -1.12
CA SER A 73 -0.54 14.82 -2.09
C SER A 73 -0.08 13.69 -3.00
N ILE A 74 -0.01 12.45 -2.48
CA ILE A 74 0.29 11.25 -3.29
C ILE A 74 -0.90 10.95 -4.22
N ILE A 75 -2.12 11.03 -3.71
CA ILE A 75 -3.33 10.71 -4.48
C ILE A 75 -3.53 11.73 -5.60
N SER A 76 -3.54 13.02 -5.30
CA SER A 76 -3.73 14.06 -6.32
C SER A 76 -2.61 14.08 -7.36
N SER A 77 -1.37 13.75 -6.97
CA SER A 77 -0.28 13.62 -7.93
C SER A 77 -0.46 12.40 -8.83
N ASN A 78 -0.89 11.25 -8.29
CA ASN A 78 -1.22 10.07 -9.08
C ASN A 78 -2.41 10.30 -10.01
N GLU A 79 -3.48 10.95 -9.55
CA GLU A 79 -4.66 11.27 -10.40
C GLU A 79 -4.28 12.16 -11.57
N THR A 80 -3.38 13.12 -11.35
CA THR A 80 -2.99 14.02 -12.43
C THR A 80 -1.99 13.38 -13.39
N GLU A 81 -1.08 12.55 -12.87
CA GLU A 81 -0.07 11.91 -13.70
C GLU A 81 -0.61 10.64 -14.41
N PHE A 82 -1.50 9.88 -13.79
CA PHE A 82 -2.04 8.64 -14.32
C PHE A 82 -3.57 8.66 -14.31
N PRO A 83 -4.20 9.47 -15.18
CA PRO A 83 -5.65 9.66 -15.17
C PRO A 83 -6.43 8.37 -15.49
N ASP A 84 -5.82 7.45 -16.25
CA ASP A 84 -6.42 6.18 -16.64
C ASP A 84 -6.18 5.06 -15.62
N ALA A 85 -5.34 5.29 -14.60
CA ALA A 85 -5.02 4.28 -13.60
C ALA A 85 -6.11 4.23 -12.52
N ASN A 86 -6.47 3.02 -12.07
CA ASN A 86 -7.32 2.85 -10.91
C ASN A 86 -6.55 3.11 -9.61
N ILE A 87 -6.84 4.23 -8.95
CA ILE A 87 -6.15 4.64 -7.72
C ILE A 87 -6.89 4.08 -6.50
N ALA A 88 -6.13 3.40 -5.65
CA ALA A 88 -6.62 2.62 -4.55
C ALA A 88 -5.87 2.99 -3.26
N GLY A 89 -6.62 3.25 -2.20
CA GLY A 89 -6.08 3.40 -0.85
C GLY A 89 -5.78 2.06 -0.18
N CYS A 90 -4.74 2.01 0.65
CA CYS A 90 -4.40 0.87 1.49
C CYS A 90 -5.23 0.84 2.79
N TYR A 91 -5.91 -0.27 3.08
CA TYR A 91 -6.45 -0.64 4.41
C TYR A 91 -7.29 0.41 5.20
N PHE A 92 -8.36 0.96 4.61
CA PHE A 92 -9.31 1.75 5.41
C PHE A 92 -10.38 0.92 6.14
N CYS A 93 -10.83 -0.19 5.56
CA CYS A 93 -12.07 -0.88 5.98
C CYS A 93 -12.09 -1.43 7.42
N GLN A 94 -10.95 -1.67 8.06
CA GLN A 94 -10.91 -2.34 9.37
C GLN A 94 -11.16 -1.41 10.56
N SER A 95 -10.77 -0.14 10.43
CA SER A 95 -10.86 0.85 11.51
C SER A 95 -12.31 1.32 11.71
N PHE A 96 -13.06 1.54 10.62
CA PHE A 96 -14.39 2.16 10.67
C PHE A 96 -15.41 1.34 11.49
N HIS A 97 -15.50 0.02 11.28
CA HIS A 97 -16.50 -0.81 11.98
C HIS A 97 -16.15 -1.04 13.46
N SER A 98 -14.85 -1.12 13.79
CA SER A 98 -14.40 -1.27 15.18
C SER A 98 -14.73 -0.01 16.00
N THR A 99 -14.62 1.18 15.40
CA THR A 99 -15.02 2.44 16.02
C THR A 99 -16.53 2.53 16.22
N GLN A 100 -17.34 2.07 15.26
CA GLN A 100 -18.80 2.12 15.33
C GLN A 100 -19.37 1.35 16.54
N GLN A 101 -18.71 0.25 16.93
CA GLN A 101 -19.09 -0.54 18.12
C GLN A 101 -18.73 0.15 19.46
N LEU A 102 -17.80 1.12 19.45
CA LEU A 102 -17.30 1.81 20.64
C LEU A 102 -18.03 3.13 20.95
N ILE A 103 -18.83 3.66 20.01
CA ILE A 103 -19.56 4.94 20.15
C ILE A 103 -20.51 4.91 21.35
N GLY A 104 -21.14 3.77 21.62
CA GLY A 104 -22.03 3.61 22.78
C GLY A 104 -21.32 3.67 24.14
N GLN A 105 -20.01 3.47 24.17
CA GLN A 105 -19.21 3.43 25.41
C GLN A 105 -18.40 4.72 25.62
N TYR A 106 -18.05 5.43 24.54
CA TYR A 106 -17.19 6.61 24.60
C TYR A 106 -17.78 7.75 23.74
N PRO A 107 -18.62 8.61 24.32
CA PRO A 107 -19.20 9.76 23.61
C PRO A 107 -18.15 10.71 23.00
N ALA A 108 -16.93 10.75 23.56
CA ALA A 108 -15.81 11.49 23.02
C ALA A 108 -15.36 11.03 21.61
N LEU A 109 -15.77 9.83 21.17
CA LEU A 109 -15.50 9.33 19.82
C LEU A 109 -16.48 9.87 18.77
N GLN A 110 -17.51 10.62 19.17
CA GLN A 110 -18.50 11.19 18.26
C GLN A 110 -17.86 12.11 17.22
N GLU A 111 -17.00 13.05 17.65
CA GLU A 111 -16.29 13.97 16.76
C GLU A 111 -15.38 13.22 15.76
N PHE A 112 -14.74 12.14 16.24
CA PHE A 112 -13.92 11.28 15.38
C PHE A 112 -14.77 10.52 14.35
N PHE A 113 -15.96 10.05 14.74
CA PHE A 113 -16.87 9.39 13.81
C PHE A 113 -17.43 10.34 12.76
N GLU A 114 -17.81 11.56 13.15
CA GLU A 114 -18.22 12.62 12.21
C GLU A 114 -17.10 12.97 11.23
N TYR A 115 -15.85 13.00 11.69
CA TYR A 115 -14.68 13.13 10.82
C TYR A 115 -14.59 11.97 9.82
N LEU A 116 -14.73 10.71 10.27
CA LEU A 116 -14.67 9.54 9.39
C LEU A 116 -15.80 9.54 8.37
N GLU A 117 -17.02 9.85 8.80
CA GLU A 117 -18.16 9.96 7.90
C GLU A 117 -17.91 11.04 6.84
N ARG A 118 -17.54 12.25 7.25
CA ARG A 118 -17.28 13.37 6.34
C ARG A 118 -16.16 13.10 5.33
N ASN A 119 -15.10 12.39 5.71
CA ASN A 119 -13.94 12.20 4.83
C ASN A 119 -14.01 10.92 3.98
N TYR A 120 -14.77 9.90 4.40
CA TYR A 120 -14.68 8.57 3.79
C TYR A 120 -16.02 7.92 3.42
N VAL A 121 -17.14 8.29 4.05
CA VAL A 121 -18.42 7.55 3.92
C VAL A 121 -19.57 8.38 3.38
N ALA A 122 -19.62 9.68 3.71
CA ALA A 122 -20.71 10.56 3.32
C ALA A 122 -20.91 10.54 1.80
N ALA A 123 -22.18 10.57 1.37
CA ALA A 123 -22.52 10.71 -0.04
C ALA A 123 -22.23 12.15 -0.48
N GLY A 124 -21.26 12.36 -1.38
CA GLY A 124 -20.87 13.68 -1.89
C GLY A 124 -19.39 13.76 -2.29
N ASP A 125 -18.87 14.98 -2.45
CA ASP A 125 -17.43 15.27 -2.64
C ASP A 125 -16.66 14.99 -1.34
N VAL A 126 -16.46 13.71 -1.04
CA VAL A 126 -15.59 13.26 0.04
C VAL A 126 -14.15 13.19 -0.45
N THR A 127 -13.21 13.54 0.43
CA THR A 127 -11.77 13.51 0.12
C THR A 127 -11.30 12.14 -0.36
N PHE A 128 -11.90 11.05 0.16
CA PHE A 128 -11.56 9.68 -0.20
C PHE A 128 -12.82 8.85 -0.50
N PRO A 129 -13.22 8.72 -1.78
CA PRO A 129 -14.48 8.09 -2.15
C PRO A 129 -14.47 6.58 -1.91
N ILE A 130 -15.64 5.99 -1.63
CA ILE A 130 -15.81 4.56 -1.29
C ILE A 130 -15.07 3.61 -2.26
N PRO A 131 -15.15 3.77 -3.60
CA PRO A 131 -14.43 2.89 -4.53
C PRO A 131 -12.91 2.84 -4.31
N MET A 132 -12.33 3.94 -3.80
CA MET A 132 -10.90 4.06 -3.53
C MET A 132 -10.45 3.11 -2.43
N TRP A 133 -11.28 2.84 -1.44
CA TRP A 133 -10.92 2.03 -0.29
C TRP A 133 -11.69 0.71 -0.17
N ASN A 134 -12.71 0.52 -1.01
CA ASN A 134 -13.44 -0.73 -1.09
C ASN A 134 -12.59 -1.84 -1.73
N VAL A 135 -12.37 -2.89 -0.94
CA VAL A 135 -11.54 -4.05 -1.31
C VAL A 135 -12.35 -5.27 -1.75
N TYR A 136 -13.68 -5.17 -1.86
CA TYR A 136 -14.56 -6.32 -2.15
C TYR A 136 -14.20 -7.05 -3.45
N ASN A 137 -13.85 -6.30 -4.50
CA ASN A 137 -13.48 -6.84 -5.81
C ASN A 137 -11.97 -6.97 -6.04
N ARG A 138 -11.13 -6.77 -5.01
CA ARG A 138 -9.67 -6.81 -5.15
C ARG A 138 -9.09 -8.17 -4.75
N ASN A 139 -8.01 -8.59 -5.41
CA ASN A 139 -7.24 -9.79 -5.06
C ASN A 139 -6.41 -9.55 -3.80
N THR A 140 -6.13 -10.58 -3.01
CA THR A 140 -5.46 -10.43 -1.70
C THR A 140 -4.07 -9.83 -1.79
N ASP A 141 -3.40 -9.96 -2.93
CA ASP A 141 -2.07 -9.40 -3.19
C ASP A 141 -2.12 -7.92 -3.61
N THR A 142 -3.27 -7.44 -4.10
CA THR A 142 -3.51 -6.01 -4.45
C THR A 142 -4.40 -5.30 -3.43
N ARG A 143 -4.84 -6.01 -2.39
CA ARG A 143 -5.66 -5.47 -1.29
C ARG A 143 -4.87 -4.64 -0.29
N THR A 144 -3.54 -4.76 -0.26
CA THR A 144 -2.72 -4.28 0.86
C THR A 144 -1.41 -3.67 0.37
N ASN A 145 -0.89 -2.73 1.15
CA ASN A 145 0.46 -2.17 1.00
C ASN A 145 1.49 -2.98 1.80
N ASN A 146 1.13 -4.17 2.29
CA ASN A 146 1.95 -5.03 3.17
C ASN A 146 3.37 -5.25 2.65
N HIS A 147 3.55 -5.33 1.33
CA HIS A 147 4.86 -5.54 0.74
C HIS A 147 5.75 -4.29 0.86
N VAL A 148 5.17 -3.10 0.70
CA VAL A 148 5.89 -1.84 0.86
C VAL A 148 6.14 -1.55 2.34
N GLU A 149 5.13 -1.78 3.19
CA GLU A 149 5.27 -1.69 4.66
C GLU A 149 6.35 -2.66 5.18
N GLY A 150 6.31 -3.92 4.74
CA GLY A 150 7.29 -4.94 5.10
C GLY A 150 8.69 -4.61 4.59
N PHE A 151 8.79 -4.01 3.41
CA PHE A 151 10.05 -3.47 2.90
C PHE A 151 10.55 -2.32 3.77
N HIS A 152 9.72 -1.33 4.12
CA HIS A 152 10.14 -0.21 4.99
C HIS A 152 10.52 -0.68 6.39
N GLN A 153 9.83 -1.69 6.92
CA GLN A 153 10.20 -2.30 8.19
C GLN A 153 11.58 -2.96 8.10
N ARG A 154 11.83 -3.78 7.07
CA ARG A 154 13.16 -4.36 6.82
C ARG A 154 14.20 -3.27 6.64
N TRP A 155 13.92 -2.26 5.84
CA TRP A 155 14.80 -1.13 5.57
C TRP A 155 15.18 -0.37 6.84
N ASN A 156 14.19 -0.04 7.67
CA ASN A 156 14.38 0.62 8.95
C ASN A 156 15.24 -0.24 9.90
N ASN A 157 15.03 -1.55 9.93
CA ASN A 157 15.84 -2.49 10.73
C ASN A 157 17.28 -2.58 10.20
N THR A 158 17.47 -2.64 8.89
CA THR A 158 18.79 -2.68 8.24
C THR A 158 19.59 -1.40 8.49
N ILE A 159 18.93 -0.24 8.47
CA ILE A 159 19.59 1.04 8.79
C ILE A 159 19.89 1.12 10.29
N GLY A 160 18.97 0.66 11.14
CA GLY A 160 19.17 0.52 12.58
C GLY A 160 19.36 1.83 13.35
N ARG A 161 19.18 2.98 12.70
CA ARG A 161 19.34 4.31 13.29
C ARG A 161 18.39 5.33 12.67
N ALA A 162 18.00 6.33 13.45
CA ALA A 162 17.28 7.47 12.92
C ALA A 162 18.23 8.40 12.17
N HIS A 163 17.78 8.95 11.04
CA HIS A 163 18.52 9.95 10.25
C HIS A 163 20.00 9.63 10.01
N PRO A 164 20.31 8.52 9.30
CA PRO A 164 21.70 8.15 9.02
C PRO A 164 22.41 9.23 8.18
N PRO A 165 23.76 9.27 8.22
CA PRO A 165 24.53 10.04 7.25
C PRO A 165 24.20 9.61 5.82
N LEU A 166 24.17 10.57 4.89
CA LEU A 166 23.79 10.31 3.49
C LEU A 166 24.62 9.21 2.83
N TRP A 167 25.94 9.17 3.05
CA TRP A 167 26.81 8.14 2.48
C TRP A 167 26.41 6.72 2.92
N PHE A 168 26.03 6.54 4.18
CA PHE A 168 25.62 5.25 4.72
C PHE A 168 24.28 4.84 4.12
N PHE A 169 23.36 5.80 3.99
CA PHE A 169 22.08 5.59 3.34
C PHE A 169 22.25 5.17 1.87
N LEU A 170 23.11 5.86 1.12
CA LEU A 170 23.42 5.53 -0.28
C LEU A 170 24.06 4.14 -0.40
N GLN A 171 24.91 3.75 0.55
CA GLN A 171 25.46 2.40 0.57
C GLN A 171 24.35 1.35 0.76
N ARG A 172 23.39 1.59 1.66
CA ARG A 172 22.22 0.70 1.83
C ARG A 172 21.33 0.67 0.60
N MET A 173 21.17 1.78 -0.13
CA MET A 173 20.43 1.79 -1.40
C MET A 173 21.13 0.92 -2.46
N LYS A 174 22.47 0.93 -2.53
CA LYS A 174 23.23 0.06 -3.44
C LYS A 174 23.10 -1.42 -3.07
N ASP A 175 23.10 -1.73 -1.77
CA ASP A 175 22.87 -3.10 -1.30
C ASP A 175 21.46 -3.60 -1.69
N GLU A 176 20.47 -2.71 -1.63
CA GLU A 176 19.11 -3.00 -2.07
C GLU A 176 19.03 -3.21 -3.58
N GLN A 177 19.65 -2.34 -4.38
CA GLN A 177 19.76 -2.52 -5.83
C GLN A 177 20.37 -3.88 -6.19
N LYS A 178 21.44 -4.28 -5.50
CA LYS A 178 22.08 -5.59 -5.70
C LYS A 178 21.10 -6.75 -5.42
N THR A 179 20.24 -6.61 -4.41
CA THR A 179 19.21 -7.61 -4.08
C THR A 179 18.15 -7.70 -5.18
N VAL A 180 17.77 -6.56 -5.77
CA VAL A 180 16.88 -6.51 -6.93
C VAL A 180 17.50 -7.21 -8.13
N GLU A 181 18.75 -6.90 -8.47
CA GLU A 181 19.46 -7.51 -9.59
C GLU A 181 19.58 -9.04 -9.44
N GLN A 182 19.85 -9.53 -8.22
CA GLN A 182 19.83 -10.96 -7.92
C GLN A 182 18.45 -11.59 -8.13
N THR A 183 17.39 -10.87 -7.76
CA THR A 183 16.01 -11.31 -7.98
C THR A 183 15.68 -11.40 -9.47
N LEU A 184 16.08 -10.39 -10.25
CA LEU A 184 15.90 -10.40 -11.71
C LEU A 184 16.70 -11.53 -12.38
N ALA A 185 17.94 -11.78 -11.94
CA ALA A 185 18.73 -12.90 -12.43
C ALA A 185 18.09 -14.27 -12.09
N SER A 186 17.45 -14.39 -10.93
CA SER A 186 16.70 -15.59 -10.55
C SER A 186 15.47 -15.81 -11.43
N VAL A 187 14.74 -14.73 -11.73
CA VAL A 187 13.63 -14.78 -12.71
C VAL A 187 14.11 -15.19 -14.09
N ALA A 188 15.24 -14.63 -14.56
CA ALA A 188 15.80 -14.96 -15.87
C ALA A 188 16.23 -16.43 -15.98
N ARG A 189 16.58 -17.09 -14.86
CA ARG A 189 16.86 -18.53 -14.80
C ARG A 189 15.60 -19.41 -14.75
N GLY A 190 14.42 -18.81 -14.57
CA GLY A 190 13.16 -19.54 -14.39
C GLY A 190 12.98 -20.11 -12.98
N ASP A 191 13.71 -19.60 -11.98
CA ASP A 191 13.56 -20.06 -10.61
C ASP A 191 12.15 -19.72 -10.08
N PRO A 192 11.47 -20.64 -9.37
CA PRO A 192 10.13 -20.38 -8.85
C PRO A 192 10.15 -19.30 -7.76
N PRO A 193 9.08 -18.49 -7.65
CA PRO A 193 8.97 -17.46 -6.63
C PRO A 193 8.94 -18.07 -5.22
N PRO A 194 9.36 -17.30 -4.19
CA PRO A 194 9.31 -17.80 -2.82
C PRO A 194 7.86 -18.13 -2.45
N PRO A 195 7.60 -19.32 -1.86
CA PRO A 195 6.24 -19.72 -1.56
C PRO A 195 5.63 -18.77 -0.54
N ARG A 196 4.42 -18.29 -0.83
CA ARG A 196 3.67 -17.45 0.11
C ARG A 196 3.44 -18.21 1.42
N ARG A 197 3.68 -17.53 2.55
CA ARG A 197 3.53 -18.13 3.89
C ARG A 197 2.14 -18.78 4.01
N ARG A 198 2.10 -20.00 4.58
CA ARG A 198 0.87 -20.81 4.72
C ARG A 198 -0.31 -20.01 5.29
N LYS A 199 -0.02 -19.22 6.33
CA LYS A 199 -0.95 -18.30 6.99
C LYS A 199 -1.73 -17.40 6.02
N TRP A 200 -1.04 -16.78 5.06
CA TRP A 200 -1.66 -15.89 4.08
C TRP A 200 -2.47 -16.64 3.02
N ARG A 201 -1.98 -17.82 2.60
CA ARG A 201 -2.73 -18.71 1.70
C ARG A 201 -4.04 -19.20 2.33
N GLU A 202 -4.02 -19.51 3.63
CA GLU A 202 -5.22 -19.92 4.36
C GLU A 202 -6.22 -18.78 4.56
N LEU A 203 -5.74 -17.57 4.88
CA LEU A 203 -6.59 -16.38 4.98
C LEU A 203 -7.30 -16.09 3.64
N GLU A 204 -6.56 -16.11 2.53
CA GLU A 204 -7.12 -15.89 1.20
C GLU A 204 -8.18 -16.94 0.85
N ARG A 205 -7.89 -18.24 1.04
CA ARG A 205 -8.89 -19.29 0.84
C ARG A 205 -10.16 -19.05 1.67
N ARG A 206 -10.00 -18.63 2.93
CA ARG A 206 -11.13 -18.35 3.83
C ARG A 206 -11.95 -17.15 3.33
N ILE A 207 -11.30 -16.06 2.93
CA ILE A 207 -12.01 -14.87 2.43
C ILE A 207 -12.72 -15.17 1.11
N THR A 208 -12.07 -15.87 0.18
CA THR A 208 -12.67 -16.27 -1.10
C THR A 208 -13.91 -17.14 -0.89
N ARG A 209 -13.84 -18.11 0.03
CA ARG A 209 -15.00 -18.95 0.39
C ARG A 209 -16.14 -18.11 0.97
N LEU A 210 -15.84 -17.20 1.90
CA LEU A 210 -16.85 -16.32 2.50
C LEU A 210 -17.51 -15.43 1.46
N ARG A 211 -16.74 -14.91 0.49
CA ARG A 211 -17.28 -14.11 -0.61
C ARG A 211 -18.22 -14.94 -1.48
N GLN A 212 -17.85 -16.17 -1.80
CA GLN A 212 -18.72 -17.06 -2.59
C GLN A 212 -20.03 -17.37 -1.85
N GLU A 213 -19.97 -17.68 -0.54
CA GLU A 213 -21.19 -17.89 0.27
C GLU A 213 -22.12 -16.68 0.26
N TYR A 214 -21.57 -15.46 0.26
CA TYR A 214 -22.35 -14.22 0.14
C TYR A 214 -22.97 -14.06 -1.25
N VAL A 215 -22.17 -14.24 -2.32
CA VAL A 215 -22.63 -14.14 -3.71
C VAL A 215 -23.74 -15.16 -4.01
N ASP A 216 -23.63 -16.37 -3.46
CA ASP A 216 -24.62 -17.44 -3.62
C ASP A 216 -25.87 -17.25 -2.75
N GLY A 217 -25.96 -16.15 -1.98
CA GLY A 217 -27.08 -15.88 -1.07
C GLY A 217 -27.14 -16.77 0.18
N ARG A 218 -26.14 -17.64 0.40
CA ARG A 218 -26.05 -18.53 1.56
C ARG A 218 -25.68 -17.79 2.86
N ARG A 219 -25.25 -16.54 2.74
CA ARG A 219 -24.86 -15.67 3.85
C ARG A 219 -25.33 -14.24 3.59
N SER A 220 -25.96 -13.61 4.57
CA SER A 220 -26.32 -12.19 4.54
C SER A 220 -25.10 -11.28 4.66
N LEU A 221 -25.23 -10.01 4.25
CA LEU A 221 -24.13 -9.04 4.24
C LEU A 221 -23.51 -8.83 5.63
N ASP A 222 -24.33 -8.71 6.68
CA ASP A 222 -23.88 -8.56 8.06
C ASP A 222 -23.04 -9.77 8.52
N ARG A 223 -23.50 -10.99 8.23
CA ARG A 223 -22.80 -12.22 8.56
C ARG A 223 -21.53 -12.41 7.74
N TYR A 224 -21.51 -11.92 6.50
CA TYR A 224 -20.31 -11.90 5.66
C TYR A 224 -19.26 -10.97 6.24
N TRP A 225 -19.65 -9.73 6.55
CA TRP A 225 -18.76 -8.74 7.14
C TRP A 225 -18.15 -9.21 8.45
N CYS A 226 -18.97 -9.67 9.39
CA CYS A 226 -18.50 -10.21 10.68
C CYS A 226 -17.52 -11.38 10.50
N ALA A 227 -17.81 -12.30 9.57
CA ALA A 227 -16.93 -13.43 9.30
C ALA A 227 -15.59 -13.01 8.68
N VAL A 228 -15.59 -12.01 7.80
CA VAL A 228 -14.36 -11.45 7.21
C VAL A 228 -13.52 -10.74 8.28
N VAL A 229 -14.13 -9.88 9.11
CA VAL A 229 -13.43 -9.20 10.21
C VAL A 229 -12.81 -10.22 11.18
N HIS A 230 -13.58 -11.24 11.56
CA HIS A 230 -13.06 -12.30 12.43
C HIS A 230 -11.91 -13.07 11.77
N ALA A 231 -12.04 -13.44 10.49
CA ALA A 231 -10.96 -14.09 9.75
C ALA A 231 -9.69 -13.23 9.73
N ILE A 232 -9.80 -11.93 9.44
CA ILE A 232 -8.64 -11.06 9.42
C ILE A 232 -8.01 -10.97 10.82
N LYS A 233 -8.79 -10.79 11.89
CA LYS A 233 -8.27 -10.78 13.27
C LYS A 233 -7.54 -12.08 13.64
N THR A 234 -8.04 -13.23 13.20
CA THR A 234 -7.37 -14.53 13.45
C THR A 234 -6.00 -14.61 12.77
N PHE A 235 -5.89 -14.10 11.54
CA PHE A 235 -4.69 -14.21 10.71
C PHE A 235 -3.83 -12.94 10.69
N VAL A 236 -4.24 -11.85 11.31
CA VAL A 236 -3.46 -10.63 11.47
C VAL A 236 -3.71 -10.14 12.89
N PRO A 237 -3.18 -10.85 13.91
CA PRO A 237 -3.17 -10.28 15.25
C PRO A 237 -2.38 -8.99 15.15
N HIS A 238 -3.01 -7.86 15.53
CA HIS A 238 -2.27 -6.62 15.70
C HIS A 238 -1.08 -6.92 16.60
N ALA A 239 0.13 -6.56 16.16
CA ALA A 239 1.25 -6.47 17.08
C ALA A 239 0.87 -5.35 18.05
N GLU A 240 0.70 -5.71 19.32
CA GLU A 240 0.70 -4.76 20.43
C GLU A 240 1.99 -3.92 20.40
#